data_AF-A0A7W9Z0V0-F1
#
_entry.id   AF-A0A7W9Z0V0-F1
#
_cell.length_a   1.000
_cell.length_b   1.000
_cell.length_c   1.000
_cell.angle_alpha   90.00
_cell.angle_beta   90.00
_cell.angle_gamma   90.00
#
_symmetry.space_group_name_H-M   'P 1'
#
loop_
_entity.id
_entity.type
_entity.pdbx_description
1 polymer ?
#
loop_
_entity_poly.entity_id
_entity_poly.type
_entity_poly.pdbx_seq_one_letter_code
_entity_poly.pdbx_strand_id
1 'polypeptide(L)'
;MLVLCLVQVPTAWAIQRTHMAHLFMKPRPFDLFLHQVHAWSGWAILGLVLAQLVMRLAYGRPPPARGMSVVERIIAAVMHVALYAVLIALPVTGTIAMYVTFRIAPVHSLLSWTLLVLVLLHAAAALWHHFWRRDDVLWRMIRKPR
;
A
#
# COMPACT_ATOMS: atom_id res chain seq x y z
N MET A 1 3.21 0.19 -9.25
CA MET A 1 2.73 0.09 -7.85
C MET A 1 1.79 1.23 -7.49
N LEU A 2 2.26 2.49 -7.47
CA LEU A 2 1.45 3.64 -7.02
C LEU A 2 0.06 3.72 -7.68
N VAL A 3 -0.01 3.55 -9.00
CA VAL A 3 -1.27 3.52 -9.75
C VAL A 3 -2.23 2.45 -9.24
N LEU A 4 -1.73 1.24 -8.95
CA LEU A 4 -2.55 0.16 -8.41
C LEU A 4 -3.09 0.52 -7.02
N CYS A 5 -2.27 1.11 -6.16
CA CYS A 5 -2.72 1.57 -4.84
C CYS A 5 -3.78 2.68 -4.94
N LEU A 6 -3.71 3.56 -5.94
CA LEU A 6 -4.74 4.57 -6.17
C LEU A 6 -6.06 3.95 -6.65
N VAL A 7 -6.00 2.91 -7.49
CA VAL A 7 -7.19 2.15 -7.94
C VAL A 7 -7.86 1.41 -6.77
N GLN A 8 -7.11 1.00 -5.76
CA GLN A 8 -7.63 0.30 -4.59
C GLN A 8 -8.63 1.14 -3.78
N VAL A 9 -8.44 2.46 -3.69
CA VAL A 9 -9.32 3.34 -2.91
C VAL A 9 -10.77 3.30 -3.43
N PRO A 10 -11.09 3.72 -4.67
CA PRO A 10 -12.47 3.72 -5.16
C PRO A 10 -13.07 2.32 -5.26
N THR A 11 -12.25 1.30 -5.52
CA THR A 11 -12.71 -0.09 -5.63
C THR A 11 -13.05 -0.69 -4.27
N ALA A 12 -12.35 -0.31 -3.18
CA ALA A 12 -12.69 -0.75 -1.82
C ALA A 12 -14.08 -0.26 -1.39
N TRP A 13 -14.47 0.96 -1.76
CA TRP A 13 -15.84 1.45 -1.51
C TRP A 13 -16.89 0.62 -2.26
N ALA A 14 -16.55 0.05 -3.42
CA ALA A 14 -17.44 -0.85 -4.14
C ALA A 14 -17.63 -2.19 -3.41
N ILE A 15 -16.57 -2.74 -2.80
CA ILE A 15 -16.65 -3.94 -1.95
C ILE A 15 -17.68 -3.74 -0.83
N GLN A 16 -17.66 -2.57 -0.18
CA GLN A 16 -18.63 -2.27 0.87
C GLN A 16 -20.06 -2.27 0.33
N ARG A 17 -20.29 -1.69 -0.85
CA ARG A 17 -21.62 -1.69 -1.47
C ARG A 17 -22.09 -3.10 -1.85
N THR A 18 -21.22 -3.94 -2.40
CA THR A 18 -21.59 -5.32 -2.78
C THR A 18 -21.87 -6.19 -1.55
N HIS A 19 -21.17 -5.98 -0.43
CA HIS A 19 -21.35 -6.77 0.79
C HIS A 19 -22.53 -6.31 1.67
N MET A 20 -22.87 -5.02 1.66
CA MET A 20 -24.07 -4.53 2.36
C MET A 20 -25.35 -4.83 1.57
N ALA A 21 -25.23 -5.10 0.26
CA ALA A 21 -26.36 -5.39 -0.61
C ALA A 21 -27.05 -6.74 -0.29
N HIS A 22 -26.34 -7.71 0.30
CA HIS A 22 -26.88 -9.04 0.62
C HIS A 22 -28.14 -9.02 1.50
N LEU A 23 -28.36 -7.92 2.23
CA LEU A 23 -29.49 -7.81 3.14
C LEU A 23 -30.80 -7.43 2.41
N PHE A 24 -30.76 -6.65 1.31
CA PHE A 24 -32.01 -6.13 0.71
C PHE A 24 -31.99 -5.82 -0.81
N MET A 25 -30.84 -5.88 -1.53
CA MET A 25 -30.76 -5.47 -2.94
C MET A 25 -29.73 -6.27 -3.75
N LYS A 26 -29.97 -6.49 -5.05
CA LYS A 26 -28.94 -7.06 -5.95
C LYS A 26 -27.87 -6.00 -6.25
N PRO A 27 -26.55 -6.31 -6.14
CA PRO A 27 -25.48 -5.38 -6.50
C PRO A 27 -25.57 -4.95 -7.97
N ARG A 28 -25.17 -3.71 -8.27
CA ARG A 28 -25.10 -3.22 -9.67
C ARG A 28 -23.96 -3.95 -10.40
N PRO A 29 -24.10 -4.24 -11.72
CA PRO A 29 -23.04 -4.89 -12.50
C PRO A 29 -21.69 -4.16 -12.42
N PHE A 30 -21.71 -2.84 -12.37
CA PHE A 30 -20.50 -2.02 -12.21
C PHE A 30 -19.80 -2.24 -10.86
N ASP A 31 -20.55 -2.42 -9.76
CA ASP A 31 -19.94 -2.70 -8.46
C ASP A 31 -19.29 -4.09 -8.42
N LEU A 32 -19.87 -5.07 -9.13
CA LEU A 32 -19.26 -6.39 -9.32
C LEU A 32 -17.97 -6.32 -10.14
N PHE A 33 -17.94 -5.50 -11.19
CA PHE A 33 -16.72 -5.23 -11.94
C PHE A 33 -15.63 -4.61 -11.05
N LEU A 34 -15.97 -3.57 -10.28
CA LEU A 34 -15.04 -2.94 -9.35
C LEU A 34 -14.54 -3.90 -8.26
N HIS A 35 -15.40 -4.82 -7.80
CA HIS A 35 -15.01 -5.89 -6.89
C HIS A 35 -13.91 -6.78 -7.50
N GLN A 36 -14.06 -7.18 -8.76
CA GLN A 36 -13.03 -7.95 -9.46
C GLN A 36 -11.74 -7.14 -9.64
N VAL A 37 -11.86 -5.86 -10.01
CA VAL A 37 -10.69 -4.97 -10.12
C VAL A 37 -9.95 -4.88 -8.78
N HIS A 38 -10.67 -4.73 -7.66
CA HIS A 38 -10.08 -4.70 -6.32
C HIS A 38 -9.28 -5.96 -6.02
N ALA A 39 -9.89 -7.13 -6.22
CA ALA A 39 -9.26 -8.43 -5.95
C ALA A 39 -8.01 -8.64 -6.80
N TRP A 40 -8.13 -8.49 -8.13
CA TRP A 40 -7.02 -8.73 -9.05
C TRP A 40 -5.88 -7.72 -8.89
N SER A 41 -6.19 -6.44 -8.68
CA SER A 41 -5.13 -5.45 -8.45
C SER A 41 -4.48 -5.60 -7.06
N GLY A 42 -5.20 -6.13 -6.06
CA GLY A 42 -4.62 -6.51 -4.76
C GLY A 42 -3.59 -7.63 -4.87
N TRP A 43 -3.90 -8.69 -5.64
CA TRP A 43 -2.95 -9.76 -5.95
C TRP A 43 -1.75 -9.27 -6.76
N ALA A 44 -1.98 -8.37 -7.73
CA ALA A 44 -0.89 -7.75 -8.49
C ALA A 44 0.03 -6.91 -7.58
N ILE A 45 -0.53 -6.16 -6.62
CA ILE A 45 0.25 -5.44 -5.60
C ILE A 45 1.09 -6.42 -4.79
N LEU A 46 0.52 -7.52 -4.29
CA LEU A 46 1.27 -8.53 -3.54
C LEU A 46 2.48 -9.05 -4.34
N GLY A 47 2.25 -9.45 -5.60
CA GLY A 47 3.32 -9.93 -6.48
C GLY A 47 4.43 -8.89 -6.66
N LEU A 48 4.07 -7.63 -6.91
CA LEU A 48 5.04 -6.54 -7.03
C LEU A 48 5.78 -6.24 -5.73
N VAL A 49 5.11 -6.29 -4.58
CA VAL A 49 5.71 -6.05 -3.26
C VAL A 49 6.73 -7.14 -2.94
N LEU A 50 6.38 -8.41 -3.20
CA LEU A 50 7.27 -9.55 -3.01
C LEU A 50 8.47 -9.44 -3.96
N ALA A 51 8.25 -9.12 -5.22
CA ALA A 51 9.34 -8.87 -6.17
C ALA A 51 10.25 -7.74 -5.67
N GLN A 52 9.69 -6.61 -5.21
CA GLN A 52 10.48 -5.51 -4.65
C GLN A 52 11.26 -5.92 -3.40
N LEU A 53 10.68 -6.73 -2.52
CA LEU A 53 11.36 -7.23 -1.33
C LEU A 53 12.52 -8.14 -1.71
N VAL A 54 12.32 -9.07 -2.64
CA VAL A 54 13.38 -9.95 -3.18
C VAL A 54 14.50 -9.11 -3.79
N MET A 55 14.17 -8.14 -4.65
CA MET A 55 15.16 -7.24 -5.25
C MET A 55 15.95 -6.46 -4.19
N ARG A 56 15.27 -6.00 -3.14
CA ARG A 56 15.90 -5.26 -2.03
C ARG A 56 16.84 -6.13 -1.19
N LEU A 57 16.52 -7.42 -1.06
CA LEU A 57 17.36 -8.39 -0.36
C LEU A 57 18.54 -8.84 -1.23
N ALA A 58 18.33 -9.01 -2.54
CA ALA A 58 19.35 -9.46 -3.48
C ALA A 58 20.36 -8.36 -3.85
N TYR A 59 19.91 -7.12 -4.07
CA TYR A 59 20.74 -6.02 -4.57
C TYR A 59 21.00 -4.92 -3.52
N GLY A 60 20.45 -5.06 -2.32
CA GLY A 60 20.60 -4.08 -1.25
C GLY A 60 19.77 -2.81 -1.46
N ARG A 61 20.09 -1.78 -0.68
CA ARG A 61 19.40 -0.47 -0.65
C ARG A 61 20.38 0.63 -1.04
N PRO A 62 19.95 1.67 -1.78
CA PRO A 62 20.79 2.85 -2.00
C PRO A 62 21.29 3.43 -0.67
N PRO A 63 22.52 4.00 -0.64
CA PRO A 63 23.03 4.64 0.56
C PRO A 63 22.12 5.81 0.99
N PRO A 64 22.03 6.10 2.31
CA PRO A 64 21.26 7.22 2.82
C PRO A 64 21.60 8.55 2.12
N ALA A 65 20.65 9.49 2.06
CA ALA A 65 20.92 10.82 1.52
C ALA A 65 22.02 11.51 2.35
N ARG A 66 22.81 12.37 1.71
CA ARG A 66 23.91 13.09 2.38
C ARG A 66 23.33 13.95 3.52
N GLY A 67 23.99 13.93 4.68
CA GLY A 67 23.56 14.70 5.86
C GLY A 67 22.39 14.10 6.65
N MET A 68 21.91 12.90 6.30
CA MET A 68 20.85 12.23 7.06
C MET A 68 21.34 11.79 8.44
N SER A 69 20.62 12.21 9.48
CA SER A 69 20.88 11.83 10.87
C SER A 69 20.52 10.36 11.12
N VAL A 70 21.07 9.78 12.20
CA VAL A 70 20.76 8.40 12.61
C VAL A 70 19.27 8.23 12.91
N VAL A 71 18.64 9.22 13.55
CA VAL A 71 17.22 9.20 13.88
C VAL A 71 16.36 9.15 12.62
N GLU A 72 16.63 10.00 11.62
CA GLU A 72 15.90 9.97 10.35
C GLU A 72 16.08 8.66 9.61
N ARG A 73 17.28 8.06 9.66
CA ARG A 73 17.53 6.74 9.06
C ARG A 73 16.71 5.65 9.74
N ILE A 74 16.57 5.69 11.07
CA ILE A 74 15.74 4.74 11.82
C ILE A 74 14.26 4.94 11.48
N ILE A 75 13.77 6.18 11.52
CA ILE A 75 12.37 6.49 11.19
C ILE A 75 12.06 6.05 9.76
N ALA A 76 12.93 6.35 8.79
CA ALA A 76 12.78 5.90 7.43
C ALA A 76 12.77 4.37 7.35
N ALA A 77 13.67 3.67 8.04
CA ALA A 77 13.69 2.21 8.05
C ALA A 77 12.38 1.62 8.60
N VAL A 78 11.91 2.12 9.75
CA VAL A 78 10.65 1.71 10.38
C VAL A 78 9.46 1.97 9.45
N MET A 79 9.36 3.16 8.86
CA MET A 79 8.30 3.50 7.91
C MET A 79 8.26 2.53 6.73
N HIS A 80 9.41 2.23 6.11
CA HIS A 80 9.43 1.27 5.00
C HIS A 80 9.05 -0.14 5.45
N VAL A 81 9.55 -0.61 6.59
CA VAL A 81 9.20 -1.95 7.11
C VAL A 81 7.69 -2.03 7.39
N ALA A 82 7.10 -1.01 8.01
CA ALA A 82 5.67 -0.93 8.25
C ALA A 82 4.86 -0.97 6.94
N LEU A 83 5.26 -0.18 5.93
CA LEU A 83 4.62 -0.20 4.61
C LEU A 83 4.69 -1.59 3.95
N TYR A 84 5.86 -2.25 3.98
CA TYR A 84 5.99 -3.62 3.45
C TYR A 84 5.07 -4.60 4.19
N ALA A 85 5.08 -4.57 5.53
CA ALA A 85 4.26 -5.47 6.34
C ALA A 85 2.77 -5.31 6.03
N VAL A 86 2.28 -4.06 5.99
CA VAL A 86 0.87 -3.77 5.74
C VAL A 86 0.47 -4.09 4.29
N LEU A 87 1.32 -3.75 3.30
CA LEU A 87 1.06 -4.06 1.89
C LEU A 87 1.02 -5.56 1.58
N ILE A 88 1.73 -6.39 2.36
CA ILE A 88 1.66 -7.85 2.26
C ILE A 88 0.43 -8.38 3.02
N ALA A 89 0.18 -7.88 4.23
CA ALA A 89 -0.93 -8.34 5.07
C ALA A 89 -2.31 -8.05 4.46
N LEU A 90 -2.46 -6.95 3.73
CA LEU A 90 -3.73 -6.55 3.12
C LEU A 90 -4.27 -7.57 2.10
N PRO A 91 -3.56 -7.93 1.02
CA PRO A 91 -4.03 -8.94 0.07
C PRO A 91 -4.27 -10.31 0.71
N VAL A 92 -3.45 -10.69 1.70
CA VAL A 92 -3.60 -11.95 2.44
C VAL A 92 -4.90 -11.95 3.25
N THR A 93 -5.11 -10.93 4.09
CA THR A 93 -6.34 -10.80 4.90
C THR A 93 -7.58 -10.64 4.05
N GLY A 94 -7.50 -9.93 2.91
CA GLY A 94 -8.61 -9.78 1.96
C GLY A 94 -8.98 -11.11 1.29
N THR A 95 -7.99 -11.90 0.89
CA THR A 95 -8.21 -13.26 0.35
C THR A 95 -8.84 -14.17 1.39
N ILE A 96 -8.36 -14.15 2.63
CA ILE A 96 -8.94 -14.94 3.73
C ILE A 96 -10.39 -14.49 3.97
N ALA A 97 -10.66 -13.18 3.99
CA ALA A 97 -12.02 -12.65 4.17
C ALA A 97 -12.99 -13.15 3.10
N MET A 98 -12.54 -13.23 1.84
CA MET A 98 -13.37 -13.60 0.69
C MET A 98 -13.58 -15.11 0.57
N TYR A 99 -12.54 -15.91 0.78
CA TYR A 99 -12.57 -17.34 0.44
C TYR A 99 -12.60 -18.27 1.65
N VAL A 100 -12.29 -17.79 2.85
CA VAL A 100 -12.13 -18.63 4.05
C VAL A 100 -13.09 -18.23 5.15
N THR A 101 -13.00 -17.00 5.66
CA THR A 101 -13.86 -16.52 6.74
C THR A 101 -14.01 -15.01 6.76
N PHE A 102 -15.25 -14.54 6.66
CA PHE A 102 -15.56 -13.11 6.71
C PHE A 102 -15.24 -12.46 8.08
N ARG A 103 -14.99 -13.25 9.14
CA ARG A 103 -14.63 -12.74 10.48
C ARG A 103 -13.36 -11.89 10.49
N ILE A 104 -12.47 -12.05 9.50
CA ILE A 104 -11.24 -11.25 9.36
C ILE A 104 -11.46 -9.92 8.63
N ALA A 105 -12.64 -9.68 8.05
CA ALA A 105 -12.93 -8.46 7.30
C ALA A 105 -12.68 -7.16 8.11
N PRO A 106 -12.99 -7.07 9.43
CA PRO A 106 -12.65 -5.90 10.23
C PRO A 106 -11.14 -5.65 10.32
N VAL A 107 -10.33 -6.71 10.37
CA VAL A 107 -8.86 -6.61 10.40
C VAL A 107 -8.36 -6.06 9.06
N HIS A 108 -8.88 -6.56 7.94
CA HIS A 108 -8.55 -6.04 6.61
C HIS A 108 -8.90 -4.55 6.47
N SER A 109 -10.08 -4.15 6.97
CA SER A 109 -10.51 -2.75 6.99
C SER A 109 -9.57 -1.86 7.83
N LEU A 110 -9.22 -2.30 9.05
CA LEU A 110 -8.29 -1.61 9.93
C LEU A 110 -6.90 -1.45 9.28
N LEU A 111 -6.39 -2.51 8.65
CA LEU A 111 -5.12 -2.46 7.91
C LEU A 111 -5.19 -1.48 6.74
N SER A 112 -6.35 -1.31 6.11
CA SER A 112 -6.52 -0.41 4.96
C SER A 112 -6.45 1.05 5.38
N TRP A 113 -7.10 1.40 6.48
CA TRP A 113 -6.95 2.72 7.12
C TRP A 113 -5.53 2.97 7.61
N THR A 114 -4.90 1.94 8.20
CA THR A 114 -3.50 2.01 8.62
C THR A 114 -2.58 2.30 7.44
N LEU A 115 -2.77 1.61 6.30
CA LEU A 115 -1.99 1.86 5.08
C LEU A 115 -2.18 3.29 4.60
N LEU A 116 -3.42 3.79 4.57
CA LEU A 116 -3.70 5.16 4.14
C LEU A 116 -2.90 6.17 4.98
N VAL A 117 -2.94 6.05 6.30
CA VAL A 117 -2.17 6.92 7.20
C VAL A 117 -0.66 6.81 6.94
N LEU A 118 -0.13 5.58 6.83
CA LEU A 118 1.30 5.38 6.56
C LEU A 118 1.74 5.97 5.22
N VAL A 119 0.93 5.82 4.17
CA VAL A 119 1.21 6.39 2.84
C VAL A 119 1.17 7.92 2.88
N LEU A 120 0.20 8.51 3.58
CA LEU A 120 0.13 9.96 3.77
C LEU A 120 1.34 10.50 4.54
N LEU A 121 1.73 9.83 5.63
CA LEU A 121 2.93 10.19 6.40
C LEU A 121 4.21 10.03 5.56
N HIS A 122 4.32 8.96 4.78
CA HIS A 122 5.44 8.74 3.87
C HIS A 122 5.54 9.82 2.80
N ALA A 123 4.41 10.16 2.16
CA ALA A 123 4.36 11.22 1.15
C ALA A 123 4.67 12.58 1.76
N ALA A 124 4.09 12.91 2.92
CA ALA A 124 4.37 14.16 3.63
C ALA A 124 5.85 14.27 4.01
N ALA A 125 6.48 13.19 4.49
CA ALA A 125 7.91 13.16 4.75
C ALA A 125 8.71 13.41 3.46
N ALA A 126 8.38 12.75 2.35
CA ALA A 126 9.08 12.96 1.09
C ALA A 126 8.99 14.41 0.60
N LEU A 127 7.82 15.05 0.76
CA LEU A 127 7.61 16.46 0.44
C LEU A 127 8.36 17.39 1.40
N TRP A 128 8.38 17.09 2.70
CA TRP A 128 9.16 17.85 3.69
C TRP A 128 10.66 17.82 3.37
N HIS A 129 11.18 16.64 3.04
CA HIS A 129 12.56 16.45 2.58
C HIS A 129 12.85 17.25 1.31
N HIS A 130 11.90 17.31 0.38
CA HIS A 130 12.06 18.06 -0.87
C HIS A 130 12.00 19.58 -0.68
N PHE A 131 10.98 20.11 0.00
CA PHE A 131 10.76 21.55 0.09
C PHE A 131 11.56 22.24 1.20
N TRP A 132 11.64 21.59 2.37
CA TRP A 132 12.26 22.18 3.55
C TRP A 132 13.73 21.78 3.66
N ARG A 133 14.01 20.48 3.57
CA ARG A 133 15.38 19.96 3.69
C ARG A 133 16.20 20.12 2.42
N ARG A 134 15.52 20.28 1.28
CA ARG A 134 16.12 20.44 -0.06
C ARG A 134 17.14 19.36 -0.38
N ASP A 135 16.81 18.11 -0.05
CA ASP A 135 17.65 16.95 -0.34
C ASP A 135 17.15 16.14 -1.55
N ASP A 136 17.96 15.18 -1.98
CA ASP A 136 17.68 14.36 -3.16
C ASP A 136 16.77 13.16 -2.86
N VAL A 137 16.13 13.06 -1.68
CA VAL A 137 15.36 11.86 -1.30
C VAL A 137 14.24 11.58 -2.29
N LEU A 138 13.48 12.61 -2.68
CA LEU A 138 12.40 12.47 -3.66
C LEU A 138 12.93 12.07 -5.04
N TRP A 139 14.04 12.68 -5.48
CA TRP A 139 14.64 12.38 -6.78
C TRP A 139 15.16 10.95 -6.88
N ARG A 140 15.68 10.40 -5.78
CA ARG A 140 16.11 9.00 -5.70
C ARG A 140 14.95 7.99 -5.83
N MET A 141 13.72 8.42 -5.61
CA MET A 141 12.53 7.58 -5.82
C MET A 141 11.99 7.66 -7.25
N ILE A 142 12.16 8.81 -7.91
CA ILE A 142 11.58 9.08 -9.25
C ILE A 142 12.57 8.76 -10.38
N ARG A 143 13.86 9.01 -10.17
CA ARG A 143 14.91 8.87 -11.19
C ARG A 143 15.95 7.85 -10.76
N LYS A 144 16.42 7.05 -11.72
CA LYS A 144 17.63 6.23 -11.54
C LYS A 144 18.82 7.18 -11.35
N PRO A 145 19.67 7.01 -10.32
CA PRO A 145 20.89 7.80 -10.23
C PRO A 145 21.71 7.58 -11.50
N ARG A 146 22.17 8.67 -12.13
CA ARG A 146 23.18 8.58 -13.20
C ARG A 146 24.51 8.17 -12.60
#